data_AF-K1TXB6-F1
#
_entry.id   AF-K1TXB6-F1
#
_cell.length_a   1.000
_cell.length_b   1.000
_cell.length_c   1.000
_cell.angle_alpha   90.00
_cell.angle_beta   90.00
_cell.angle_gamma   90.00
#
_symmetry.space_group_name_H-M   'P 1'
#
loop_
_entity.id
_entity.type
_entity.pdbx_description
1 polymer ?
#
loop_
_entity_poly.entity_id
_entity_poly.type
_entity_poly.pdbx_seq_one_letter_code
_entity_poly.pdbx_strand_id
1 'polypeptide(L)'
;MAAAALLAAGTVTASEPAPRRMAECTQVMMEADNTRVARPAAKKYAKTNRPAKGDRLFTSKAVEAEIARVKSVLTNARLAWMFENCFPNTLDTTVRWTRKDENGKDDSMVYTGDIHAMWLRDSGAQVWPYVQLANKDEELRHMIAGVIRRQFKCIELDPYANAFLDPEDPNPDHQWMSDQTDMRPELHERKWEIDSLCYPIRLAYEYWKVTGDTSIFDEHWMAAIENILRTFREQQRKDDLFGRSFPQLYPRAVGEGDCCR
;
A
#
# COMPACT_ATOMS: atom_id res chain seq x y z
N MET A 1 25.78 51.32 54.76
CA MET A 1 25.14 51.80 53.52
C MET A 1 24.11 50.75 53.12
N ALA A 2 22.88 50.88 53.62
CA ALA A 2 21.69 51.49 52.97
C ALA A 2 21.14 50.59 51.84
N ALA A 3 19.87 50.19 51.76
CA ALA A 3 18.65 50.48 52.51
C ALA A 3 17.66 49.30 52.27
N ALA A 4 16.97 48.82 53.32
CA ALA A 4 15.53 49.01 53.56
C ALA A 4 14.59 48.47 52.47
N ALA A 5 13.93 47.36 52.78
CA ALA A 5 12.77 46.84 52.07
C ALA A 5 11.57 47.78 52.24
N LEU A 6 10.92 48.14 51.13
CA LEU A 6 9.62 48.78 51.13
C LEU A 6 8.65 47.92 50.32
N LEU A 7 7.66 47.37 51.02
CA LEU A 7 6.43 46.82 50.45
C LEU A 7 5.63 47.96 49.82
N ALA A 8 5.30 47.85 48.53
CA ALA A 8 4.30 48.68 47.88
C ALA A 8 3.14 47.79 47.42
N ALA A 9 2.01 47.95 48.11
CA ALA A 9 0.73 47.40 47.70
C ALA A 9 0.24 48.14 46.44
N GLY A 10 0.12 47.41 45.33
CA GLY A 10 -0.51 47.90 44.10
C GLY A 10 -1.95 47.44 44.03
N THR A 11 -2.90 48.38 44.13
CA THR A 11 -4.33 48.18 43.92
C THR A 11 -4.61 47.82 42.46
N VAL A 12 -5.24 46.66 42.21
CA VAL A 12 -5.74 46.29 40.88
C VAL A 12 -7.05 47.03 40.62
N THR A 13 -7.00 48.04 39.76
CA THR A 13 -8.20 48.65 39.19
C THR A 13 -8.83 47.68 38.18
N ALA A 14 -10.08 47.31 38.39
CA ALA A 14 -10.84 46.51 37.42
C ALA A 14 -11.01 47.31 36.12
N SER A 15 -10.44 46.83 35.02
CA SER A 15 -10.77 47.36 33.69
C SER A 15 -12.07 46.72 33.19
N GLU A 16 -12.99 47.54 32.69
CA GLU A 16 -14.22 47.08 32.04
C GLU A 16 -13.93 46.07 30.90
N PRO A 17 -14.79 45.07 30.68
CA PRO A 17 -14.61 44.13 29.58
C PRO A 17 -14.92 44.80 28.24
N ALA A 18 -14.00 44.72 27.30
CA ALA A 18 -14.20 45.15 25.92
C ALA A 18 -15.41 44.42 25.29
N PRO A 19 -16.23 45.09 24.47
CA PRO A 19 -17.38 44.47 23.82
C PRO A 19 -16.90 43.40 22.84
N ARG A 20 -17.29 42.14 23.07
CA ARG A 20 -17.13 41.06 22.10
C ARG A 20 -17.98 41.38 20.87
N ARG A 21 -17.33 41.81 19.78
CA ARG A 21 -17.92 41.68 18.44
C ARG A 21 -18.14 40.19 18.18
N MET A 22 -19.39 39.75 18.22
CA MET A 22 -19.76 38.50 17.57
C MET A 22 -19.42 38.67 16.09
N ALA A 23 -18.36 38.02 15.64
CA ALA A 23 -18.16 37.83 14.22
C ALA A 23 -19.39 37.06 13.72
N GLU A 24 -20.19 37.68 12.85
CA GLU A 24 -21.17 36.96 12.06
C GLU A 24 -20.44 35.81 11.39
N CYS A 25 -20.79 34.58 11.78
CA CYS A 25 -20.36 33.39 11.10
C CYS A 25 -21.07 33.40 9.75
N THR A 26 -20.47 34.08 8.77
CA THR A 26 -20.86 33.95 7.38
C THR A 26 -20.75 32.47 7.07
N GLN A 27 -21.90 31.81 6.87
CA GLN A 27 -21.93 30.45 6.36
C GLN A 27 -21.08 30.46 5.10
N VAL A 28 -19.94 29.77 5.15
CA VAL A 28 -19.21 29.39 3.95
C VAL A 28 -20.16 28.48 3.20
N MET A 29 -20.93 29.06 2.28
CA MET A 29 -21.72 28.34 1.31
C MET A 29 -20.70 27.56 0.48
N MET A 30 -20.51 26.28 0.83
CA MET A 30 -19.80 25.35 -0.04
C MET A 30 -20.53 25.38 -1.38
N GLU A 31 -19.80 25.71 -2.45
CA GLU A 31 -20.29 25.56 -3.82
C GLU A 31 -20.96 24.19 -3.96
N ALA A 32 -22.03 24.13 -4.75
CA ALA A 32 -22.91 22.97 -4.90
C ALA A 32 -22.14 21.66 -4.75
N ASP A 33 -22.52 20.86 -3.75
CA ASP A 33 -21.91 19.58 -3.44
C ASP A 33 -21.76 18.73 -4.71
N ASN A 34 -20.54 18.66 -5.25
CA ASN A 34 -20.18 17.86 -6.42
C ASN A 34 -20.45 16.36 -6.17
N THR A 35 -20.84 15.98 -4.95
CA THR A 35 -21.27 14.63 -4.61
C THR A 35 -22.78 14.41 -4.76
N ARG A 36 -23.62 15.41 -5.03
CA ARG A 36 -25.06 15.18 -5.16
C ARG A 36 -25.44 14.74 -6.57
N VAL A 37 -25.73 13.45 -6.73
CA VAL A 37 -26.15 12.86 -8.02
C VAL A 37 -27.67 12.99 -8.22
N ALA A 38 -28.09 13.45 -9.40
CA ALA A 38 -29.51 13.53 -9.76
C ALA A 38 -30.18 12.14 -9.78
N ARG A 39 -31.46 12.04 -9.36
CA ARG A 39 -32.20 10.76 -9.27
C ARG A 39 -32.14 9.87 -10.53
N PRO A 40 -32.23 10.38 -11.76
CA PRO A 40 -32.11 9.53 -12.96
C PRO A 40 -30.74 8.84 -13.08
N ALA A 41 -29.67 9.50 -12.62
CA ALA A 41 -28.33 8.93 -12.62
C ALA A 41 -28.16 7.84 -11.55
N ALA A 42 -28.95 7.84 -10.46
CA ALA A 42 -28.90 6.76 -9.48
C ALA A 42 -29.25 5.38 -10.08
N LYS A 43 -30.19 5.31 -11.04
CA LYS A 43 -30.52 4.05 -11.75
C LYS A 43 -29.35 3.53 -12.58
N LYS A 44 -28.49 4.41 -13.12
CA LYS A 44 -27.29 4.03 -13.88
C LYS A 44 -26.28 3.25 -13.02
N TYR A 45 -26.29 3.47 -11.71
CA TYR A 45 -25.33 2.90 -10.76
C TYR A 45 -25.90 1.72 -9.96
N ALA A 46 -27.01 1.13 -10.40
CA ALA A 46 -27.64 -0.01 -9.73
C ALA A 46 -26.87 -1.33 -9.94
N LYS A 47 -26.14 -1.47 -11.05
CA LYS A 47 -25.35 -2.66 -11.38
C LYS A 47 -23.87 -2.40 -11.10
N THR A 48 -23.24 -3.26 -10.30
CA THR A 48 -21.79 -3.24 -10.03
C THR A 48 -20.98 -3.69 -11.26
N ASN A 49 -19.74 -3.21 -11.37
CA ASN A 49 -18.74 -3.67 -12.34
C ASN A 49 -17.80 -4.75 -11.76
N ARG A 50 -18.00 -5.15 -10.49
CA ARG A 50 -17.27 -6.28 -9.92
C ARG A 50 -17.52 -7.55 -10.72
N PRO A 51 -16.57 -8.50 -10.74
CA PRO A 51 -16.83 -9.85 -11.23
C PRO A 51 -18.05 -10.49 -10.57
N ALA A 52 -18.66 -11.44 -11.27
CA ALA A 52 -19.71 -12.27 -10.68
C ALA A 52 -19.15 -12.99 -9.45
N LYS A 53 -20.01 -13.29 -8.46
CA LYS A 53 -19.55 -13.83 -7.18
C LYS A 53 -18.69 -15.10 -7.30
N GLY A 54 -18.98 -15.96 -8.28
CA GLY A 54 -18.22 -17.19 -8.53
C GLY A 54 -16.87 -16.98 -9.22
N ASP A 55 -16.64 -15.80 -9.80
CA ASP A 55 -15.42 -15.46 -10.55
C ASP A 55 -14.44 -14.61 -9.71
N ARG A 56 -14.79 -14.29 -8.46
CA ARG A 56 -13.93 -13.52 -7.54
C ARG A 56 -12.86 -14.43 -6.96
N LEU A 57 -11.61 -14.00 -7.02
CA LEU A 57 -10.48 -14.83 -6.61
C LEU A 57 -10.37 -15.01 -5.09
N PHE A 58 -10.70 -13.97 -4.32
CA PHE A 58 -10.74 -14.01 -2.87
C PHE A 58 -11.93 -13.22 -2.34
N THR A 59 -12.57 -13.71 -1.27
CA THR A 59 -13.70 -13.03 -0.63
C THR A 59 -13.49 -12.92 0.87
N SER A 60 -13.70 -11.72 1.42
CA SER A 60 -13.66 -11.46 2.85
C SER A 60 -15.02 -11.00 3.36
N LYS A 61 -15.49 -11.60 4.46
CA LYS A 61 -16.74 -11.20 5.13
C LYS A 61 -16.64 -9.80 5.70
N ALA A 62 -15.48 -9.43 6.27
CA ALA A 62 -15.27 -8.09 6.80
C ALA A 62 -15.28 -7.02 5.69
N VAL A 63 -14.71 -7.33 4.52
CA VAL A 63 -14.72 -6.41 3.37
C VAL A 63 -16.14 -6.24 2.81
N GLU A 64 -16.90 -7.32 2.64
CA GLU A 64 -18.30 -7.20 2.20
C GLU A 64 -19.17 -6.42 3.19
N ALA A 65 -18.95 -6.60 4.50
CA ALA A 65 -19.62 -5.83 5.54
C ALA A 65 -19.25 -4.34 5.48
N GLU A 66 -17.98 -4.02 5.22
CA GLU A 66 -17.52 -2.64 5.08
C GLU A 66 -18.09 -1.97 3.83
N ILE A 67 -18.20 -2.69 2.71
CA ILE A 67 -18.90 -2.22 1.51
C ILE A 67 -20.36 -1.89 1.83
N ALA A 68 -21.08 -2.79 2.52
CA ALA A 68 -22.46 -2.55 2.90
C ALA A 68 -22.60 -1.31 3.82
N ARG A 69 -21.70 -1.18 4.80
CA ARG A 69 -21.65 -0.04 5.72
C ARG A 69 -21.43 1.27 4.98
N VAL A 70 -20.40 1.35 4.13
CA VAL A 70 -20.06 2.57 3.38
C VAL A 70 -21.17 2.96 2.41
N LYS A 71 -21.77 1.99 1.69
CA LYS A 71 -22.93 2.26 0.83
C LYS A 71 -24.14 2.79 1.59
N SER A 72 -24.32 2.41 2.86
CA SER A 72 -25.44 2.89 3.68
C SER A 72 -25.31 4.35 4.12
N VAL A 73 -24.07 4.87 4.23
CA VAL A 73 -23.82 6.25 4.68
C VAL A 73 -23.59 7.23 3.53
N LEU A 74 -23.20 6.73 2.35
CA LEU A 74 -23.00 7.56 1.16
C LEU A 74 -24.34 7.89 0.49
N THR A 75 -24.64 9.18 0.43
CA THR A 75 -25.83 9.71 -0.26
C THR A 75 -25.61 9.81 -1.78
N ASN A 76 -24.36 9.86 -2.22
CA ASN A 76 -23.96 9.86 -3.63
C ASN A 76 -23.96 8.43 -4.21
N ALA A 77 -24.94 8.12 -5.06
CA ALA A 77 -25.04 6.81 -5.71
C ALA A 77 -23.83 6.46 -6.60
N ARG A 78 -23.22 7.45 -7.29
CA ARG A 78 -22.01 7.23 -8.10
C ARG A 78 -20.82 6.87 -7.22
N LEU A 79 -20.62 7.60 -6.12
CA LEU A 79 -19.50 7.37 -5.21
C LEU A 79 -19.65 6.03 -4.48
N ALA A 80 -20.86 5.68 -4.03
CA ALA A 80 -21.15 4.39 -3.44
C ALA A 80 -20.85 3.22 -4.40
N TRP A 81 -21.23 3.38 -5.67
CA TRP A 81 -20.92 2.44 -6.74
C TRP A 81 -19.43 2.35 -7.06
N MET A 82 -18.72 3.48 -7.11
CA MET A 82 -17.27 3.51 -7.29
C MET A 82 -16.56 2.81 -6.13
N PHE A 83 -16.98 3.09 -4.88
CA PHE A 83 -16.42 2.41 -3.71
C PHE A 83 -16.62 0.90 -3.77
N GLU A 84 -17.83 0.44 -4.10
CA GLU A 84 -18.12 -0.99 -4.27
C GLU A 84 -17.25 -1.64 -5.36
N ASN A 85 -16.96 -0.94 -6.45
CA ASN A 85 -16.14 -1.49 -7.53
C ASN A 85 -14.64 -1.46 -7.21
N CYS A 86 -14.15 -0.41 -6.57
CA CYS A 86 -12.72 -0.18 -6.36
C CYS A 86 -12.20 -0.80 -5.07
N PHE A 87 -12.95 -0.68 -3.96
CA PHE A 87 -12.48 -1.12 -2.66
C PHE A 87 -12.15 -2.62 -2.59
N PRO A 88 -12.93 -3.56 -3.18
CA PRO A 88 -12.57 -4.98 -3.17
C PRO A 88 -11.81 -5.43 -4.43
N ASN A 89 -11.43 -4.53 -5.35
CA ASN A 89 -10.95 -4.95 -6.67
C ASN A 89 -9.71 -5.86 -6.59
N THR A 90 -8.76 -5.54 -5.72
CA THR A 90 -7.60 -6.42 -5.43
C THR A 90 -8.03 -7.84 -5.07
N LEU A 91 -8.98 -7.99 -4.15
CA LEU A 91 -9.44 -9.32 -3.70
C LEU A 91 -10.21 -10.04 -4.81
N ASP A 92 -11.05 -9.29 -5.53
CA ASP A 92 -11.87 -9.84 -6.59
C ASP A 92 -11.03 -10.32 -7.79
N THR A 93 -9.94 -9.62 -8.15
CA THR A 93 -9.27 -9.81 -9.45
C THR A 93 -7.77 -10.06 -9.40
N THR A 94 -7.07 -9.85 -8.29
CA THR A 94 -5.60 -9.95 -8.28
C THR A 94 -4.97 -10.84 -7.21
N VAL A 95 -5.66 -11.10 -6.09
CA VAL A 95 -5.18 -12.05 -5.08
C VAL A 95 -5.37 -13.48 -5.60
N ARG A 96 -4.30 -14.13 -6.05
CA ARG A 96 -4.34 -15.52 -6.48
C ARG A 96 -3.83 -16.44 -5.38
N TRP A 97 -4.52 -17.57 -5.24
CA TRP A 97 -4.04 -18.75 -4.54
C TRP A 97 -3.43 -18.45 -3.17
N THR A 98 -4.30 -18.24 -2.16
CA THR A 98 -3.87 -18.33 -0.77
C THR A 98 -3.63 -19.80 -0.44
N ARG A 99 -2.37 -20.23 -0.48
CA ARG A 99 -1.96 -21.61 -0.21
C ARG A 99 -1.19 -21.69 1.09
N LYS A 100 -0.92 -22.94 1.50
CA LYS A 100 0.19 -23.21 2.39
C LYS A 100 1.43 -23.51 1.54
N ASP A 101 2.58 -22.96 1.90
CA ASP A 101 3.85 -23.37 1.31
C ASP A 101 4.25 -24.79 1.76
N GLU A 102 5.41 -25.25 1.30
CA GLU A 102 5.98 -26.56 1.66
C GLU A 102 6.15 -26.79 3.16
N ASN A 103 6.19 -25.71 3.96
CA ASN A 103 6.33 -25.72 5.41
C ASN A 103 4.99 -25.48 6.14
N GLY A 104 3.87 -25.46 5.42
CA GLY A 104 2.55 -25.26 6.01
C GLY A 104 2.22 -23.80 6.35
N LYS A 105 2.99 -22.82 5.86
CA LYS A 105 2.79 -21.37 6.13
C LYS A 105 1.95 -20.72 5.05
N ASP A 106 1.15 -19.72 5.42
CA ASP A 106 0.37 -18.94 4.44
C ASP A 106 1.26 -18.34 3.36
N ASP A 107 0.80 -18.38 2.12
CA ASP A 107 1.50 -17.86 0.95
C ASP A 107 0.46 -17.35 -0.05
N SER A 108 0.58 -16.07 -0.43
CA SER A 108 -0.41 -15.39 -1.29
C SER A 108 0.29 -14.55 -2.34
N MET A 109 -0.07 -14.77 -3.60
CA MET A 109 0.44 -13.99 -4.72
C MET A 109 -0.55 -12.87 -5.05
N VAL A 110 -0.05 -11.65 -5.25
CA VAL A 110 -0.89 -10.49 -5.62
C VAL A 110 -0.38 -9.91 -6.92
N TYR A 111 -1.17 -10.11 -7.97
CA TYR A 111 -0.89 -9.53 -9.28
C TYR A 111 -1.18 -8.01 -9.28
N THR A 112 -0.49 -7.26 -10.13
CA THR A 112 -0.77 -5.82 -10.27
C THR A 112 -2.12 -5.57 -10.94
N GLY A 113 -2.51 -6.43 -11.89
CA GLY A 113 -3.77 -6.38 -12.61
C GLY A 113 -3.64 -6.91 -14.02
N ASP A 114 -3.53 -6.00 -14.98
CA ASP A 114 -3.31 -6.29 -16.40
C ASP A 114 -1.89 -6.79 -16.71
N ILE A 115 -0.92 -6.50 -15.85
CA ILE A 115 0.42 -7.10 -15.89
C ILE A 115 0.43 -8.35 -15.01
N HIS A 116 0.80 -9.49 -15.59
CA HIS A 116 0.79 -10.78 -14.93
C HIS A 116 2.05 -11.04 -14.09
N ALA A 117 2.33 -10.15 -13.12
CA ALA A 117 3.40 -10.32 -12.15
C ALA A 117 3.06 -9.65 -10.80
N MET A 118 3.84 -9.95 -9.76
CA MET A 118 3.72 -9.33 -8.43
C MET A 118 4.84 -8.33 -8.18
N TRP A 119 4.45 -7.06 -8.02
CA TRP A 119 5.37 -5.99 -7.63
C TRP A 119 5.42 -5.90 -6.11
N LEU A 120 6.61 -5.72 -5.53
CA LEU A 120 6.72 -5.53 -4.07
C LEU A 120 5.98 -4.28 -3.61
N ARG A 121 6.06 -3.19 -4.38
CA ARG A 121 5.31 -1.95 -4.14
C ARG A 121 3.81 -2.19 -4.21
N ASP A 122 3.34 -2.67 -5.34
CA ASP A 122 1.91 -2.71 -5.66
C ASP A 122 1.21 -3.68 -4.72
N SER A 123 1.75 -4.89 -4.53
CA SER A 123 1.19 -5.86 -3.60
C SER A 123 1.12 -5.33 -2.16
N GLY A 124 2.15 -4.61 -1.71
CA GLY A 124 2.18 -3.98 -0.39
C GLY A 124 1.14 -2.87 -0.23
N ALA A 125 0.84 -2.14 -1.30
CA ALA A 125 -0.17 -1.07 -1.31
C ALA A 125 -1.60 -1.60 -1.50
N GLN A 126 -1.80 -2.57 -2.39
CA GLN A 126 -3.09 -3.12 -2.78
C GLN A 126 -3.84 -3.74 -1.59
N VAL A 127 -3.13 -4.45 -0.69
CA VAL A 127 -3.76 -5.08 0.50
C VAL A 127 -3.75 -4.19 1.74
N TRP A 128 -3.04 -3.05 1.72
CA TRP A 128 -2.88 -2.16 2.85
C TRP A 128 -4.21 -1.74 3.52
N PRO A 129 -5.25 -1.31 2.77
CA PRO A 129 -6.51 -0.86 3.39
C PRO A 129 -7.25 -1.97 4.14
N TYR A 130 -6.96 -3.24 3.86
CA TYR A 130 -7.64 -4.37 4.49
C TYR A 130 -7.00 -4.78 5.82
N VAL A 131 -5.78 -4.31 6.14
CA VAL A 131 -5.10 -4.65 7.39
C VAL A 131 -5.95 -4.27 8.61
N GLN A 132 -6.60 -3.09 8.57
CA GLN A 132 -7.51 -2.63 9.63
C GLN A 132 -8.74 -3.55 9.86
N LEU A 133 -9.03 -4.44 8.92
CA LEU A 133 -10.13 -5.40 8.98
C LEU A 133 -9.67 -6.80 9.39
N ALA A 134 -8.35 -7.07 9.47
CA ALA A 134 -7.79 -8.40 9.70
C ALA A 134 -8.25 -9.03 11.04
N ASN A 135 -8.45 -8.23 12.09
CA ASN A 135 -8.95 -8.75 13.38
C ASN A 135 -10.42 -9.17 13.35
N LYS A 136 -11.15 -8.84 12.28
CA LYS A 136 -12.57 -9.17 12.11
C LYS A 136 -12.79 -10.36 11.17
N ASP A 137 -11.73 -10.83 10.51
CA ASP A 137 -11.81 -11.87 9.48
C ASP A 137 -10.49 -12.65 9.41
N GLU A 138 -10.52 -13.89 9.92
CA GLU A 138 -9.35 -14.74 10.02
C GLU A 138 -8.79 -15.15 8.66
N GLU A 139 -9.65 -15.42 7.67
CA GLU A 139 -9.20 -15.77 6.31
C GLU A 139 -8.48 -14.58 5.66
N LEU A 140 -9.00 -13.36 5.85
CA LEU A 140 -8.35 -12.13 5.41
C LEU A 140 -6.99 -11.93 6.11
N ARG A 141 -6.92 -12.20 7.41
CA ARG A 141 -5.68 -12.12 8.19
C ARG A 141 -4.61 -13.09 7.67
N HIS A 142 -5.00 -14.32 7.35
CA HIS A 142 -4.10 -15.34 6.78
C HIS A 142 -3.62 -14.96 5.39
N MET A 143 -4.51 -14.44 4.54
CA MET A 143 -4.13 -13.97 3.20
C MET A 143 -3.09 -12.84 3.28
N ILE A 144 -3.30 -11.83 4.13
CA ILE A 144 -2.34 -10.72 4.28
C ILE A 144 -1.00 -11.23 4.83
N ALA A 145 -1.00 -12.17 5.78
CA ALA A 145 0.23 -12.81 6.24
C ALA A 145 0.95 -13.54 5.11
N GLY A 146 0.20 -14.22 4.23
CA GLY A 146 0.73 -14.88 3.04
C GLY A 146 1.40 -13.92 2.06
N VAL A 147 0.82 -12.73 1.85
CA VAL A 147 1.43 -11.67 1.01
C VAL A 147 2.78 -11.23 1.59
N ILE A 148 2.83 -10.99 2.91
CA ILE A 148 4.04 -10.55 3.59
C ILE A 148 5.15 -11.60 3.46
N ARG A 149 4.81 -12.87 3.68
CA ARG A 149 5.75 -13.99 3.56
C ARG A 149 6.27 -14.15 2.14
N ARG A 150 5.38 -14.05 1.14
CA ARG A 150 5.75 -14.06 -0.27
C ARG A 150 6.73 -12.92 -0.59
N GLN A 151 6.47 -11.70 -0.09
CA GLN A 151 7.37 -10.56 -0.29
C GLN A 151 8.76 -10.80 0.30
N PHE A 152 8.87 -11.42 1.49
CA PHE A 152 10.18 -11.75 2.06
C PHE A 152 10.95 -12.74 1.19
N LYS A 153 10.28 -13.81 0.71
CA LYS A 153 10.89 -14.76 -0.23
C LYS A 153 11.33 -14.10 -1.55
N CYS A 154 10.57 -13.13 -2.05
CA CYS A 154 10.97 -12.33 -3.21
C CYS A 154 12.24 -11.48 -2.94
N ILE A 155 12.35 -10.85 -1.76
CA ILE A 155 13.54 -10.08 -1.35
C ILE A 155 14.76 -10.99 -1.14
N GLU A 156 14.55 -12.20 -0.63
CA GLU A 156 15.60 -13.22 -0.53
C GLU A 156 16.10 -13.66 -1.90
N LEU A 157 15.18 -13.82 -2.84
CA LEU A 157 15.47 -14.21 -4.21
C LEU A 157 16.34 -13.18 -4.94
N ASP A 158 15.92 -11.90 -4.91
CA ASP A 158 16.74 -10.80 -5.42
C ASP A 158 16.29 -9.45 -4.83
N PRO A 159 17.09 -8.82 -3.94
CA PRO A 159 16.72 -7.54 -3.33
C PRO A 159 16.86 -6.35 -4.29
N TYR A 160 17.36 -6.55 -5.51
CA TYR A 160 17.43 -5.51 -6.55
C TYR A 160 16.25 -5.54 -7.51
N ALA A 161 15.42 -6.60 -7.48
CA ALA A 161 14.28 -6.73 -8.37
C ALA A 161 13.03 -6.06 -7.78
N ASN A 162 12.27 -5.38 -8.64
CA ASN A 162 10.98 -4.81 -8.29
C ASN A 162 9.82 -5.83 -8.37
N ALA A 163 10.07 -6.98 -9.00
CA ALA A 163 9.08 -7.61 -9.88
C ALA A 163 9.25 -9.13 -10.06
N PHE A 164 8.24 -9.90 -9.65
CA PHE A 164 8.36 -11.36 -9.49
C PHE A 164 7.24 -12.14 -10.19
N LEU A 165 7.60 -13.28 -10.77
CA LEU A 165 6.66 -14.19 -11.43
C LEU A 165 6.05 -15.17 -10.43
N ASP A 166 4.82 -15.62 -10.72
CA ASP A 166 4.20 -16.68 -9.93
C ASP A 166 4.80 -18.03 -10.35
N PRO A 167 5.41 -18.79 -9.43
CA PRO A 167 5.99 -20.09 -9.75
C PRO A 167 4.95 -21.13 -10.22
N GLU A 168 3.66 -20.87 -10.00
CA GLU A 168 2.57 -21.74 -10.46
C GLU A 168 1.85 -21.20 -11.71
N ASP A 169 2.29 -20.08 -12.29
CA ASP A 169 1.73 -19.60 -13.56
C ASP A 169 2.04 -20.62 -14.66
N PRO A 170 1.04 -21.19 -15.35
CA PRO A 170 1.29 -22.13 -16.45
C PRO A 170 1.90 -21.44 -17.68
N ASN A 171 1.85 -20.10 -17.77
CA ASN A 171 2.39 -19.33 -18.88
C ASN A 171 3.01 -18.03 -18.36
N PRO A 172 4.14 -18.12 -17.63
CA PRO A 172 4.79 -16.96 -17.04
C PRO A 172 5.29 -16.00 -18.13
N ASP A 173 5.10 -14.71 -17.90
CA ASP A 173 5.54 -13.67 -18.82
C ASP A 173 7.01 -13.30 -18.59
N HIS A 174 7.88 -13.79 -19.48
CA HIS A 174 9.33 -13.56 -19.46
C HIS A 174 9.76 -12.40 -20.36
N GLN A 175 8.88 -11.42 -20.63
CA GLN A 175 9.13 -10.31 -21.56
C GLN A 175 10.50 -9.63 -21.40
N TRP A 176 11.00 -9.48 -20.17
CA TRP A 176 12.23 -8.72 -19.87
C TRP A 176 13.48 -9.58 -19.68
N MET A 177 13.46 -10.88 -20.03
CA MET A 177 14.64 -11.74 -19.94
C MET A 177 15.81 -11.31 -20.84
N SER A 178 15.56 -10.44 -21.81
CA SER A 178 16.60 -9.85 -22.69
C SER A 178 17.27 -8.60 -22.12
N ASP A 179 16.84 -8.10 -20.95
CA ASP A 179 17.46 -6.94 -20.30
C ASP A 179 18.92 -7.22 -19.95
N GLN A 180 19.77 -6.19 -20.09
CA GLN A 180 21.22 -6.28 -19.82
C GLN A 180 21.53 -6.19 -18.32
N THR A 181 21.02 -7.15 -17.56
CA THR A 181 21.26 -7.30 -16.12
C THR A 181 21.31 -8.80 -15.77
N ASP A 182 21.71 -9.12 -14.54
CA ASP A 182 21.69 -10.49 -14.02
C ASP A 182 20.25 -10.98 -13.76
N MET A 183 19.49 -11.19 -14.84
CA MET A 183 18.11 -11.70 -14.79
C MET A 183 18.07 -13.16 -14.32
N ARG A 184 16.96 -13.53 -13.67
CA ARG A 184 16.67 -14.91 -13.28
C ARG A 184 15.26 -15.32 -13.76
N PRO A 185 14.99 -16.61 -13.97
CA PRO A 185 13.67 -17.08 -14.44
C PRO A 185 12.50 -16.72 -13.52
N GLU A 186 12.75 -16.50 -12.22
CA GLU A 186 11.72 -16.16 -11.25
C GLU A 186 11.36 -14.66 -11.25
N LEU A 187 12.14 -13.83 -11.96
CA LEU A 187 11.93 -12.39 -12.05
C LEU A 187 11.12 -12.05 -13.28
N HIS A 188 10.12 -11.18 -13.12
CA HIS A 188 9.50 -10.56 -14.29
C HIS A 188 10.36 -9.38 -14.76
N GLU A 189 10.86 -8.54 -13.83
CA GLU A 189 11.70 -7.38 -14.14
C GLU A 189 12.71 -7.17 -13.00
N ARG A 190 13.84 -6.50 -13.29
CA ARG A 190 14.91 -6.26 -12.31
C ARG A 190 15.34 -4.79 -12.26
N LYS A 191 14.38 -3.88 -12.11
CA LYS A 191 14.64 -2.46 -11.87
C LYS A 191 14.84 -2.22 -10.38
N TRP A 192 16.00 -1.67 -10.04
CA TRP A 192 16.30 -1.30 -8.66
C TRP A 192 15.50 -0.06 -8.24
N GLU A 193 14.57 -0.26 -7.30
CA GLU A 193 13.70 0.77 -6.75
C GLU A 193 13.75 0.68 -5.22
N ILE A 194 14.18 1.75 -4.55
CA ILE A 194 14.32 1.78 -3.07
C ILE A 194 13.00 1.40 -2.40
N ASP A 195 11.88 1.88 -2.92
CA ASP A 195 10.57 1.66 -2.34
C ASP A 195 10.10 0.20 -2.43
N SER A 196 10.59 -0.60 -3.39
CA SER A 196 10.31 -2.03 -3.46
C SER A 196 10.70 -2.76 -2.16
N LEU A 197 11.75 -2.29 -1.47
CA LEU A 197 12.16 -2.84 -0.18
C LEU A 197 11.44 -2.18 1.01
N CYS A 198 10.87 -0.99 0.84
CA CYS A 198 10.15 -0.28 1.90
C CYS A 198 8.70 -0.76 2.06
N TYR A 199 7.98 -1.04 0.96
CA TYR A 199 6.57 -1.44 1.01
C TYR A 199 6.33 -2.74 1.81
N PRO A 200 7.16 -3.79 1.68
CA PRO A 200 7.05 -4.99 2.52
C PRO A 200 7.27 -4.72 4.01
N ILE A 201 8.28 -3.92 4.37
CA ILE A 201 8.53 -3.53 5.77
C ILE A 201 7.32 -2.77 6.32
N ARG A 202 6.80 -1.81 5.55
CA ARG A 202 5.61 -1.03 5.90
C ARG A 202 4.43 -1.95 6.17
N LEU A 203 4.12 -2.86 5.25
CA LEU A 203 2.99 -3.79 5.39
C LEU A 203 3.15 -4.71 6.60
N ALA A 204 4.32 -5.33 6.77
CA ALA A 204 4.60 -6.23 7.89
C ALA A 204 4.48 -5.53 9.25
N TYR A 205 4.98 -4.30 9.34
CA TYR A 205 4.87 -3.50 10.56
C TYR A 205 3.41 -3.19 10.91
N GLU A 206 2.62 -2.71 9.95
CA GLU A 206 1.20 -2.39 10.19
C GLU A 206 0.40 -3.64 10.54
N TYR A 207 0.63 -4.74 9.82
CA TYR A 207 0.02 -6.03 10.13
C TYR A 207 0.30 -6.46 11.57
N TRP A 208 1.56 -6.40 11.99
CA TRP A 208 1.95 -6.71 13.36
C TRP A 208 1.27 -5.78 14.37
N LYS A 209 1.26 -4.46 14.12
CA LYS A 209 0.65 -3.50 15.05
C LYS A 209 -0.85 -3.65 15.18
N VAL A 210 -1.54 -3.96 14.10
CA VAL A 210 -2.99 -4.13 14.11
C VAL A 210 -3.39 -5.49 14.71
N THR A 211 -2.71 -6.57 14.32
CA THR A 211 -3.13 -7.93 14.69
C THR A 211 -2.47 -8.49 15.94
N GLY A 212 -1.30 -7.96 16.32
CA GLY A 212 -0.44 -8.54 17.33
C GLY A 212 0.28 -9.82 16.89
N ASP A 213 0.05 -10.29 15.66
CA ASP A 213 0.67 -11.52 15.15
C ASP A 213 2.13 -11.25 14.74
N THR A 214 3.05 -11.89 15.46
CA THR A 214 4.49 -11.86 15.18
C THR A 214 4.97 -13.08 14.40
N SER A 215 4.08 -14.01 14.06
CA SER A 215 4.45 -15.26 13.39
C SER A 215 5.10 -15.04 12.03
N ILE A 216 4.81 -13.91 11.37
CA ILE A 216 5.40 -13.48 10.09
C ILE A 216 6.90 -13.18 10.19
N PHE A 217 7.44 -12.94 11.39
CA PHE A 217 8.85 -12.64 11.61
C PHE A 217 9.65 -13.92 11.91
N ASP A 218 9.82 -14.73 10.88
CA ASP A 218 10.58 -15.99 10.93
C ASP A 218 11.96 -15.85 10.25
N GLU A 219 12.58 -16.96 9.87
CA GLU A 219 13.88 -16.98 9.19
C GLU A 219 13.89 -16.18 7.88
N HIS A 220 12.78 -16.16 7.14
CA HIS A 220 12.65 -15.45 5.88
C HIS A 220 12.67 -13.93 6.09
N TRP A 221 12.01 -13.46 7.15
CA TRP A 221 12.12 -12.06 7.57
C TRP A 221 13.56 -11.65 7.87
N MET A 222 14.29 -12.49 8.61
CA MET A 222 15.69 -12.20 8.99
C MET A 222 16.59 -12.12 7.75
N ALA A 223 16.47 -13.08 6.84
CA ALA A 223 17.21 -13.05 5.58
C ALA A 223 16.85 -11.83 4.71
N ALA A 224 15.55 -11.51 4.61
CA ALA A 224 15.08 -10.35 3.87
C ALA A 224 15.62 -9.03 4.45
N ILE A 225 15.55 -8.80 5.77
CA ILE A 225 16.02 -7.54 6.36
C ILE A 225 17.55 -7.38 6.28
N GLU A 226 18.30 -8.48 6.37
CA GLU A 226 19.75 -8.48 6.14
C GLU A 226 20.08 -8.11 4.69
N ASN A 227 19.36 -8.69 3.72
CA ASN A 227 19.48 -8.33 2.31
C ASN A 227 19.17 -6.85 2.08
N ILE A 228 18.08 -6.32 2.66
CA ILE A 228 17.71 -4.91 2.54
C ILE A 228 18.80 -3.99 3.06
N LEU A 229 19.33 -4.27 4.26
CA LEU A 229 20.40 -3.47 4.85
C LEU A 229 21.69 -3.51 4.01
N ARG A 230 22.02 -4.68 3.48
CA ARG A 230 23.17 -4.85 2.58
C ARG A 230 22.98 -4.03 1.30
N THR A 231 21.85 -4.20 0.61
CA THR A 231 21.53 -3.47 -0.62
C THR A 231 21.53 -1.96 -0.42
N PHE A 232 20.94 -1.46 0.68
CA PHE A 232 20.96 -0.04 0.98
C PHE A 232 22.37 0.50 1.22
N ARG A 233 23.26 -0.26 1.89
CA ARG A 233 24.66 0.13 2.09
C ARG A 233 25.44 0.12 0.79
N GLU A 234 25.28 -0.92 -0.03
CA GLU A 234 25.89 -1.03 -1.37
C GLU A 234 25.50 0.18 -2.23
N GLN A 235 24.22 0.57 -2.23
CA GLN A 235 23.73 1.71 -3.00
C GLN A 235 24.11 3.09 -2.44
N GLN A 236 24.76 3.17 -1.28
CA GLN A 236 25.44 4.41 -0.86
C GLN A 236 26.70 4.69 -1.68
N ARG A 237 27.28 3.67 -2.34
CA ARG A 237 28.45 3.77 -3.24
C ARG A 237 29.65 4.49 -2.64
N LYS A 238 29.88 4.32 -1.32
CA LYS A 238 30.94 5.01 -0.58
C LYS A 238 32.34 4.44 -0.87
N ASP A 239 32.43 3.13 -1.01
CA ASP A 239 33.69 2.41 -1.21
C ASP A 239 33.94 2.02 -2.69
N ASP A 240 32.94 2.25 -3.54
CA ASP A 240 33.05 2.01 -4.98
C ASP A 240 33.62 3.24 -5.70
N LEU A 241 34.95 3.23 -5.86
CA LEU A 241 35.66 4.04 -6.85
C LEU A 241 35.20 3.61 -8.25
N PHE A 242 34.17 4.25 -8.82
CA PHE A 242 33.92 4.47 -10.27
C PHE A 242 34.29 3.37 -11.31
N GLY A 243 34.42 2.09 -10.93
CA GLY A 243 35.21 1.14 -11.73
C GLY A 243 34.86 -0.34 -11.59
N ARG A 244 33.95 -0.74 -10.70
CA ARG A 244 33.19 -1.98 -10.91
C ARG A 244 31.92 -1.58 -11.63
N SER A 245 31.85 -1.96 -12.89
CA SER A 245 30.63 -1.91 -13.68
C SER A 245 29.52 -2.60 -12.89
N PHE A 246 28.65 -1.82 -12.26
CA PHE A 246 27.23 -2.12 -12.39
C PHE A 246 27.01 -2.29 -13.89
N PRO A 247 26.50 -3.44 -14.39
CA PRO A 247 25.98 -3.45 -15.75
C PRO A 247 25.04 -2.25 -15.84
N GLN A 248 25.31 -1.41 -16.82
CA GLN A 248 24.69 -0.12 -17.01
C GLN A 248 23.16 -0.34 -16.94
N LEU A 249 22.54 -0.05 -15.79
CA LEU A 249 21.10 0.03 -15.67
C LEU A 249 20.72 1.22 -16.56
N TYR A 250 20.44 0.90 -17.82
CA TYR A 250 20.22 1.77 -18.98
C TYR A 250 21.48 2.44 -19.58
N PRO A 251 21.77 2.28 -20.89
CA PRO A 251 22.50 3.32 -21.59
C PRO A 251 21.67 4.60 -21.47
N ARG A 252 22.32 5.77 -21.29
CA ARG A 252 21.65 7.06 -21.46
C ARG A 252 20.89 7.00 -22.78
N ALA A 253 19.57 7.02 -22.73
CA ALA A 253 18.75 7.30 -23.90
C ALA A 253 19.05 8.74 -24.32
N VAL A 254 20.06 8.90 -25.17
CA VAL A 254 20.17 10.07 -26.04
C VAL A 254 19.29 9.72 -27.24
N GLY A 255 17.99 9.79 -27.02
CA GLY A 255 16.96 9.44 -28.00
C GLY A 255 15.68 10.13 -27.59
N GLU A 256 15.36 11.21 -28.29
CA GLU A 256 14.05 11.85 -28.22
C GLU A 256 12.97 10.83 -28.58
N GLY A 257 11.91 10.76 -27.76
CA GLY A 257 10.66 10.11 -28.13
C GLY A 257 10.33 8.84 -27.36
N ASP A 258 9.18 8.89 -26.70
CA ASP A 258 8.35 7.76 -26.24
C ASP A 258 8.78 7.02 -24.97
N CYS A 259 8.65 7.73 -23.84
CA CYS A 259 8.34 7.12 -22.55
C CYS A 259 7.02 7.72 -22.05
N CYS A 260 5.92 6.97 -22.25
CA CYS A 260 4.58 7.05 -21.63
C CYS A 260 3.52 6.59 -22.64
N ARG A 261 3.16 5.30 -22.61
CA ARG A 261 1.80 4.82 -22.86
C ARG A 261 1.48 3.69 -21.91
#